data_AF-A0A3N4I7C0-F1
#
_entry.id   AF-A0A3N4I7C0-F1
#
_cell.length_a   1.000
_cell.length_b   1.000
_cell.length_c   1.000
_cell.angle_alpha   90.00
_cell.angle_beta   90.00
_cell.angle_gamma   90.00
#
_symmetry.space_group_name_H-M   'P 1'
#
loop_
_entity.id
_entity.type
_entity.pdbx_description
1 polymer ?
#
loop_
_entity_poly.entity_id
_entity_poly.type
_entity_poly.pdbx_seq_one_letter_code
_entity_poly.pdbx_strand_id
1 'polypeptide(L)'
;MSVFSSISLLATTTITAASTGTPLLLLPQHSHSVILDSLAQEGPLRWEPSVPLAGLKDILESYWGIKATPIAGYTLEDSWLVLCKEGVWQMEDTQEYCRFRGALDKPEKGEWQYFSLYIDGPESDPEC
;
A
#
# COMPACT_ATOMS: atom_id res chain seq x y z
N MET A 1 19.22 65.54 -30.70
CA MET A 1 19.63 64.21 -30.22
C MET A 1 19.03 64.04 -28.83
N SER A 2 17.99 63.23 -28.71
CA SER A 2 17.21 63.05 -27.48
C SER A 2 17.41 61.62 -26.98
N VAL A 3 17.87 61.44 -25.75
CA VAL A 3 17.99 60.14 -25.09
C VAL A 3 16.90 60.04 -24.02
N PHE A 4 15.88 59.23 -24.28
CA PHE A 4 14.87 58.90 -23.29
C PHE A 4 15.39 57.77 -22.40
N SER A 5 15.48 58.07 -21.11
CA SER A 5 15.77 57.14 -20.02
C SER A 5 14.49 56.38 -19.66
N SER A 6 14.47 55.07 -19.83
CA SER A 6 13.37 54.21 -19.40
C SER A 6 13.75 53.52 -18.09
N ILE A 7 13.11 53.94 -16.99
CA ILE A 7 13.20 53.29 -15.68
C ILE A 7 12.08 52.25 -15.61
N SER A 8 12.43 50.97 -15.58
CA SER A 8 11.47 49.88 -15.33
C SER A 8 11.26 49.71 -13.83
N LEU A 9 10.04 49.97 -13.36
CA LEU A 9 9.50 49.51 -12.07
C LEU A 9 8.97 48.09 -12.23
N LEU A 10 9.41 47.15 -11.39
CA LEU A 10 8.68 45.90 -11.16
C LEU A 10 8.60 45.60 -9.67
N ALA A 11 7.40 45.16 -9.31
CA ALA A 11 6.79 45.17 -7.99
C ALA A 11 7.38 44.13 -7.02
N THR A 12 7.40 44.51 -5.74
CA THR A 12 7.67 43.61 -4.62
C THR A 12 6.40 42.84 -4.26
N THR A 13 6.39 41.53 -4.50
CA THR A 13 5.31 40.66 -4.05
C THR A 13 5.75 39.94 -2.78
N THR A 14 5.21 40.36 -1.64
CA THR A 14 5.40 39.67 -0.35
C THR A 14 4.44 38.47 -0.30
N ILE A 15 4.96 37.25 -0.36
CA ILE A 15 4.17 36.03 -0.17
C ILE A 15 4.34 35.58 1.28
N THR A 16 3.31 35.80 2.08
CA THR A 16 3.15 35.20 3.41
C THR A 16 2.38 33.89 3.24
N ALA A 17 3.04 32.74 3.44
CA ALA A 17 2.36 31.47 3.60
C ALA A 17 2.72 30.88 4.96
N ALA A 18 1.82 31.05 5.92
CA ALA A 18 1.81 30.29 7.15
C ALA A 18 1.48 28.83 6.80
N SER A 19 2.49 27.97 6.76
CA SER A 19 2.30 26.53 6.76
C SER A 19 2.44 26.06 8.21
N THR A 20 1.31 25.94 8.90
CA THR A 20 1.17 25.03 10.04
C THR A 20 1.40 23.64 9.49
N GLY A 21 2.67 23.24 9.43
CA GLY A 21 3.10 21.91 9.08
C GLY A 21 2.53 20.95 10.10
N THR A 22 1.39 20.33 9.76
CA THR A 22 0.98 19.06 10.37
C THR A 22 2.23 18.19 10.34
N PRO A 23 2.73 17.69 11.49
CA PRO A 23 3.85 16.78 11.47
C PRO A 23 3.43 15.62 10.58
N LEU A 24 4.05 15.56 9.39
CA LEU A 24 3.94 14.40 8.52
C LEU A 24 4.43 13.27 9.41
N LEU A 25 3.49 12.46 9.88
CA LEU A 25 3.79 11.19 10.53
C LEU A 25 4.68 10.48 9.53
N LEU A 26 5.99 10.49 9.80
CA LEU A 26 7.00 9.84 9.00
C LEU A 26 6.62 8.37 9.03
N LEU A 27 5.89 7.94 8.02
CA LEU A 27 5.65 6.53 7.75
C LEU A 27 7.02 5.87 7.81
N PRO A 28 7.15 4.72 8.49
CA PRO A 28 8.43 4.06 8.58
C PRO A 28 8.99 3.87 7.16
N GLN A 29 10.28 4.13 6.94
CA GLN A 29 10.85 3.93 5.62
C GLN A 29 10.82 2.43 5.30
N HIS A 30 9.97 2.07 4.34
CA HIS A 30 9.82 0.71 3.88
C HIS A 30 10.44 0.56 2.49
N SER A 31 11.03 -0.60 2.20
CA SER A 31 11.60 -0.94 0.89
C SER A 31 10.60 -0.85 -0.28
N HIS A 32 9.31 -0.68 0.03
CA HIS A 32 8.19 -0.65 -0.90
C HIS A 32 7.42 0.67 -0.85
N SER A 33 8.05 1.76 -0.39
CA SER A 33 7.38 3.07 -0.23
C SER A 33 6.74 3.58 -1.52
N VAL A 34 7.39 3.38 -2.67
CA VAL A 34 6.85 3.77 -4.00
C VAL A 34 5.49 3.11 -4.27
N ILE A 35 5.32 1.86 -3.85
CA ILE A 35 4.06 1.13 -4.02
C ILE A 35 2.99 1.71 -3.10
N LEU A 36 3.34 1.97 -1.83
CA LEU A 36 2.43 2.60 -0.87
C LEU A 36 1.99 4.01 -1.32
N ASP A 37 2.91 4.81 -1.86
CA ASP A 37 2.62 6.12 -2.42
C ASP A 37 1.68 6.03 -3.62
N SER A 38 1.87 5.04 -4.50
CA SER A 38 0.97 4.78 -5.62
C SER A 38 -0.42 4.35 -5.14
N LEU A 39 -0.50 3.53 -4.08
CA LEU A 39 -1.76 3.06 -3.50
C LEU A 39 -2.51 4.18 -2.77
N ALA A 40 -1.80 5.10 -2.13
CA ALA A 40 -2.38 6.26 -1.47
C ALA A 40 -3.05 7.24 -2.47
N GLN A 41 -2.73 7.13 -3.77
CA GLN A 41 -3.46 7.86 -4.82
C GLN A 41 -4.79 7.18 -5.20
N GLU A 42 -4.95 5.89 -4.92
CA GLU A 42 -6.18 5.14 -5.17
C GLU A 42 -7.23 5.38 -4.09
N GLY A 43 -6.79 5.61 -2.84
CA GLY A 43 -7.69 5.85 -1.71
C GLY A 43 -6.97 6.17 -0.40
N PRO A 44 -7.71 6.43 0.69
CA PRO A 44 -7.14 6.71 2.00
C PRO A 44 -6.40 5.49 2.56
N LEU A 45 -5.07 5.58 2.59
CA LEU A 45 -4.18 4.57 3.17
C LEU A 45 -3.92 4.88 4.66
N ARG A 46 -4.18 3.91 5.55
CA ARG A 46 -3.94 4.05 6.99
C ARG A 46 -3.06 2.93 7.49
N TRP A 47 -2.07 3.28 8.30
CA TRP A 47 -1.19 2.31 8.95
C TRP A 47 -1.86 1.70 10.17
N GLU A 48 -1.80 0.38 10.31
CA GLU A 48 -2.39 -0.37 11.41
C GLU A 48 -1.29 -1.05 12.25
N PRO A 49 -0.79 -0.40 13.32
CA PRO A 49 0.31 -0.92 14.13
C PRO A 49 -0.07 -2.14 14.98
N SER A 50 -1.36 -2.36 15.24
CA SER A 50 -1.86 -3.43 16.11
C SER A 50 -2.11 -4.76 15.39
N VAL A 51 -1.80 -4.86 14.10
CA VAL A 51 -2.07 -6.07 13.33
C VAL A 51 -1.09 -7.19 13.72
N PRO A 52 -1.58 -8.38 14.11
CA PRO A 52 -0.70 -9.49 14.46
C PRO A 52 0.00 -10.04 13.20
N LEU A 53 1.25 -9.63 12.98
CA LEU A 53 2.04 -10.02 11.80
C LEU A 53 2.19 -11.53 11.64
N ALA A 54 2.27 -12.28 12.74
CA ALA A 54 2.29 -13.74 12.71
C ALA A 54 0.99 -14.31 12.13
N GLY A 55 -0.16 -13.76 12.54
CA GLY A 55 -1.46 -14.16 11.99
C GLY A 55 -1.58 -13.85 10.50
N LEU A 56 -1.08 -12.70 10.05
CA LEU A 56 -1.04 -12.37 8.62
C LEU A 56 -0.20 -13.36 7.80
N LYS A 57 0.93 -13.81 8.36
CA LYS A 57 1.78 -14.80 7.70
C LYS A 57 1.03 -16.11 7.51
N ASP A 58 0.41 -16.60 8.59
CA ASP A 58 -0.33 -17.86 8.58
C ASP A 58 -1.53 -17.79 7.62
N ILE A 59 -2.22 -16.64 7.56
CA ILE A 59 -3.32 -16.38 6.61
C ILE A 59 -2.79 -16.44 5.17
N LEU A 60 -1.73 -15.70 4.83
CA LEU A 60 -1.20 -15.68 3.47
C LEU A 60 -0.75 -17.07 2.98
N GLU A 61 -0.09 -17.83 3.86
CA GLU A 61 0.38 -19.18 3.54
C GLU A 61 -0.77 -20.19 3.47
N SER A 62 -1.69 -20.17 4.43
CA SER A 62 -2.79 -21.16 4.48
C SER A 62 -3.84 -20.91 3.40
N TYR A 63 -4.10 -19.65 3.06
CA TYR A 63 -5.17 -19.31 2.13
C TYR A 63 -4.70 -19.33 0.68
N TRP A 64 -3.58 -18.69 0.40
CA TRP A 64 -3.11 -18.52 -0.98
C TRP A 64 -1.79 -19.23 -1.27
N GLY A 65 -1.24 -20.00 -0.34
CA GLY A 65 0.07 -20.64 -0.49
C GLY A 65 1.22 -19.62 -0.57
N ILE A 66 1.00 -18.38 -0.16
CA ILE A 66 1.95 -17.29 -0.35
C ILE A 66 2.96 -17.28 0.80
N LYS A 67 4.20 -17.66 0.48
CA LYS A 67 5.33 -17.62 1.42
C LYS A 67 5.95 -16.22 1.42
N ALA A 68 5.40 -15.33 2.23
CA ALA A 68 5.90 -13.97 2.42
C ALA A 68 6.11 -13.65 3.91
N THR A 69 6.92 -12.64 4.18
CA THR A 69 7.28 -12.19 5.53
C THR A 69 6.62 -10.84 5.83
N PRO A 70 5.49 -10.79 6.55
CA PRO A 70 4.83 -9.54 6.90
C PRO A 70 5.73 -8.64 7.76
N ILE A 71 5.73 -7.34 7.41
CA ILE A 71 6.45 -6.27 8.11
C ILE A 71 5.47 -5.29 8.74
N ALA A 72 4.39 -4.95 8.02
CA ALA A 72 3.37 -4.03 8.49
C ALA A 72 2.01 -4.32 7.84
N GLY A 73 0.94 -3.90 8.51
CA GLY A 73 -0.42 -3.89 7.98
C GLY A 73 -0.90 -2.47 7.72
N TYR A 74 -1.71 -2.31 6.68
CA TYR A 74 -2.42 -1.08 6.36
C TYR A 74 -3.85 -1.40 5.97
N THR A 75 -4.72 -0.40 6.05
CA THR A 75 -6.04 -0.41 5.44
C THR A 75 -6.06 0.57 4.27
N LEU A 76 -6.67 0.16 3.17
CA LEU A 76 -6.92 0.99 1.99
C LEU A 76 -8.40 0.85 1.66
N GLU A 77 -9.18 1.88 1.94
CA GLU A 77 -10.65 1.83 1.84
C GLU A 77 -11.21 0.61 2.59
N ASP A 78 -11.85 -0.31 1.89
CA ASP A 78 -12.47 -1.53 2.41
C ASP A 78 -11.57 -2.77 2.18
N SER A 79 -10.25 -2.58 2.14
CA SER A 79 -9.30 -3.66 1.91
C SER A 79 -8.10 -3.59 2.85
N TRP A 80 -7.52 -4.75 3.10
CA TRP A 80 -6.31 -4.89 3.89
C TRP A 80 -5.10 -4.96 2.98
N LEU A 81 -4.05 -4.22 3.34
CA LEU A 81 -2.75 -4.30 2.68
C LEU A 81 -1.74 -4.89 3.65
N VAL A 82 -1.06 -5.93 3.19
CA VAL A 82 0.03 -6.56 3.93
C VAL A 82 1.33 -6.22 3.23
N LEU A 83 2.09 -5.34 3.87
CA LEU A 83 3.45 -5.06 3.47
C LEU A 83 4.34 -6.20 3.93
N CYS A 84 4.90 -6.94 2.99
CA CYS A 84 5.87 -8.01 3.23
C CYS A 84 7.29 -7.58 2.81
N LYS A 85 8.31 -8.39 3.10
CA LYS A 85 9.68 -8.18 2.58
C LYS A 85 9.76 -8.38 1.07
N GLU A 86 8.88 -9.23 0.55
CA GLU A 86 8.85 -9.69 -0.83
C GLU A 86 7.98 -8.79 -1.73
N GLY A 87 7.08 -8.01 -1.12
CA GLY A 87 6.22 -7.03 -1.81
C GLY A 87 4.96 -6.71 -1.01
N VAL A 88 3.96 -6.11 -1.66
CA VAL A 88 2.74 -5.60 -1.01
C VAL A 88 1.51 -6.34 -1.50
N TRP A 89 0.87 -7.14 -0.64
CA TRP A 89 -0.36 -7.89 -0.99
C TRP A 89 -1.59 -7.14 -0.53
N GLN A 90 -2.64 -7.17 -1.35
CA GLN A 90 -3.94 -6.63 -1.00
C GLN A 90 -4.94 -7.77 -0.85
N MET A 91 -5.66 -7.75 0.27
CA MET A 91 -6.71 -8.69 0.60
C MET A 91 -8.03 -7.92 0.67
N GLU A 92 -9.08 -8.48 0.10
CA GLU A 92 -10.44 -7.97 0.29
C GLU A 92 -10.88 -8.16 1.76
N ASP A 93 -11.79 -7.32 2.27
CA ASP A 93 -12.30 -7.40 3.65
C ASP A 93 -12.88 -8.79 4.02
N THR A 94 -13.51 -9.46 3.05
CA THR A 94 -14.05 -10.82 3.19
C THR A 94 -12.97 -11.89 3.32
N GLN A 95 -11.71 -11.56 3.01
CA GLN A 95 -10.57 -12.48 2.93
C GLN A 95 -10.75 -13.60 1.90
N GLU A 96 -11.66 -13.43 0.92
CA GLU A 96 -11.86 -14.40 -0.16
C GLU A 96 -10.91 -14.19 -1.33
N TYR A 97 -10.43 -12.96 -1.54
CA TYR A 97 -9.55 -12.61 -2.64
C TYR A 97 -8.28 -11.93 -2.15
N CYS A 98 -7.16 -12.27 -2.79
CA CYS A 98 -5.88 -11.62 -2.59
C CYS A 98 -5.25 -11.28 -3.95
N ARG A 99 -4.51 -10.17 -4.03
CA ARG A 99 -3.74 -9.79 -5.22
C ARG A 99 -2.38 -9.21 -4.90
N PHE A 100 -1.47 -9.36 -5.85
CA PHE A 100 -0.14 -8.77 -5.82
C PHE A 100 -0.18 -7.30 -6.24
N ARG A 101 0.35 -6.36 -5.43
CA ARG A 101 0.39 -4.92 -5.78
C ARG A 101 1.76 -4.41 -6.17
N GLY A 102 2.78 -5.26 -6.19
CA GLY A 102 4.13 -4.86 -6.59
C GLY A 102 5.21 -5.30 -5.60
N ALA A 103 6.45 -5.14 -6.03
CA ALA A 103 7.64 -5.30 -5.19
C ALA A 103 8.65 -4.18 -5.46
N LEU A 104 9.38 -3.80 -4.42
CA LEU A 104 10.39 -2.72 -4.43
C LEU A 104 9.81 -1.40 -4.96
N ASP A 105 10.22 -1.01 -6.15
CA ASP A 105 9.89 0.23 -6.85
C ASP A 105 8.91 0.01 -8.02
N LYS A 106 8.37 -1.20 -8.16
CA LYS A 106 7.51 -1.60 -9.28
C LYS A 106 6.08 -1.84 -8.80
N PRO A 107 5.21 -0.81 -8.84
CA PRO A 107 3.80 -1.01 -8.59
C PRO A 107 3.19 -1.86 -9.69
N GLU A 108 2.35 -2.81 -9.29
CA GLU A 108 1.65 -3.73 -10.18
C GLU A 108 0.15 -3.75 -9.84
N LYS A 109 -0.65 -4.05 -10.84
CA LYS A 109 -2.09 -4.32 -10.68
C LYS A 109 -2.31 -5.80 -10.92
N GLY A 110 -1.80 -6.62 -10.01
CA GLY A 110 -2.00 -8.06 -10.09
C GLY A 110 -3.49 -8.41 -10.09
N GLU A 111 -3.82 -9.49 -10.78
CA GLU A 111 -5.18 -10.03 -10.82
C GLU A 111 -5.60 -10.55 -9.45
N TRP A 112 -6.89 -10.45 -9.15
CA TRP A 112 -7.48 -11.02 -7.94
C TRP A 112 -7.46 -12.55 -8.02
N GLN A 113 -6.90 -13.17 -7.00
CA GLN A 113 -6.83 -14.62 -6.84
C GLN A 113 -7.80 -15.04 -5.75
N TYR A 114 -8.76 -15.88 -6.11
CA TYR A 114 -9.70 -16.47 -5.16
C TYR A 114 -8.97 -17.46 -4.23
N PHE A 115 -9.35 -17.43 -2.97
CA PHE A 115 -8.94 -18.39 -1.96
C PHE A 115 -9.37 -19.80 -2.37
N SER A 116 -8.41 -20.67 -2.61
CA SER A 116 -8.69 -22.07 -2.94
C SER A 116 -8.43 -22.94 -1.71
N LEU A 117 -9.46 -23.12 -0.87
CA LEU A 117 -9.52 -24.32 -0.02
C LEU A 117 -9.82 -25.52 -0.90
N TYR A 118 -8.84 -25.98 -1.68
CA TYR A 118 -8.75 -27.42 -1.86
C TYR A 118 -8.21 -27.97 -0.54
N ILE A 119 -9.10 -28.08 0.44
CA ILE A 119 -9.00 -29.14 1.42
C ILE A 119 -9.20 -30.39 0.56
N ASP A 120 -8.10 -30.97 0.08
CA ASP A 120 -8.04 -32.40 -0.22
C ASP A 120 -8.36 -33.10 1.12
N GLY A 121 -9.64 -33.10 1.48
CA GLY A 121 -10.15 -34.05 2.45
C GLY A 121 -9.90 -35.39 1.79
N PRO A 122 -9.25 -36.35 2.46
CA PRO A 122 -9.12 -37.68 1.91
C PRO A 122 -10.51 -38.10 1.48
N GLU A 123 -10.68 -38.31 0.17
CA GLU A 123 -11.89 -38.80 -0.45
C GLU A 123 -12.30 -39.98 0.40
N SER A 124 -13.37 -39.80 1.19
CA SER A 124 -13.77 -40.81 2.16
C SER A 124 -14.24 -41.97 1.31
N ASP A 125 -13.38 -42.99 1.16
CA ASP A 125 -13.68 -44.21 0.44
C ASP A 125 -15.10 -44.63 0.83
N PRO A 126 -16.05 -44.71 -0.12
CA PRO A 126 -17.37 -45.23 0.20
C PRO A 126 -17.16 -46.70 0.58
N GLU A 127 -17.29 -46.99 1.88
CA GLU A 127 -17.22 -48.34 2.43
C GLU A 127 -18.06 -49.30 1.56
N CYS A 128 -17.40 -50.38 1.12
CA CYS A 128 -17.99 -51.49 0.37
C CYS A 128 -19.01 -52.30 1.19
#